data_AF-A0AAE8U258-F1
#
_entry.id   AF-A0AAE8U258-F1
#
_cell.length_a   1.000
_cell.length_b   1.000
_cell.length_c   1.000
_cell.angle_alpha   90.00
_cell.angle_beta   90.00
_cell.angle_gamma   90.00
#
_symmetry.space_group_name_H-M   'P 1'
#
loop_
_entity.id
_entity.type
_entity.pdbx_description
1 polymer ?
#
loop_
_entity_poly.entity_id
_entity_poly.type
_entity_poly.pdbx_seq_one_letter_code
_entity_poly.pdbx_strand_id
1 'polypeptide(L)'
;MTESGDPIGGNTNDAGGSGDLPPLTSESTAKLAQLMTDVIQTACERASASGLMPSDETKKFLLKRVSPNNALNFDSLERYWVVLLDELSQILDRILAYQYVVKYRKILNSGPQELSMAWQIHSQSLRSGELYIVQDRTCEFLKFLSHVGRDCGITIADQTKTFEKAFKKTFERRLRERHRVVHAHERPSRESRIISLSGQTSPLPRDVIDGILQETFEKTIPVLQRVSSQLGKEPPMSVEAVEKIHEEGAVNEARLMLDLVAKALLTTIGLMK
;
A
#
# COMPACT_ATOMS: atom_id res chain seq x y z
N MET A 1 13.43 36.14 -39.69
CA MET A 1 12.12 35.80 -39.09
C MET A 1 12.10 34.30 -38.90
N THR A 2 12.48 33.87 -37.71
CA THR A 2 12.63 32.48 -37.29
C THR A 2 11.39 32.11 -36.49
N GLU A 3 10.53 31.25 -37.02
CA GLU A 3 9.43 30.67 -36.27
C GLU A 3 9.88 29.35 -35.63
N SER A 4 9.79 29.39 -34.31
CA SER A 4 9.93 28.35 -33.31
C SER A 4 8.82 27.31 -33.43
N GLY A 5 9.19 26.06 -33.70
CA GLY A 5 8.36 24.89 -33.44
C GLY A 5 9.01 24.07 -32.33
N ASP A 6 8.51 24.20 -31.10
CA ASP A 6 8.94 23.39 -29.96
C ASP A 6 8.56 21.91 -30.20
N PRO A 7 9.49 20.96 -30.01
CA PRO A 7 9.15 19.54 -29.98
C PRO A 7 8.51 19.21 -28.63
N ILE A 8 7.32 18.60 -28.67
CA ILE A 8 6.64 18.01 -27.53
C ILE A 8 7.52 16.89 -26.97
N GLY A 9 8.30 17.22 -25.94
CA GLY A 9 9.04 16.27 -25.12
C GLY A 9 8.06 15.36 -24.38
N GLY A 10 7.86 14.17 -24.91
CA GLY A 10 7.29 13.04 -24.19
C GLY A 10 8.23 12.64 -23.08
N ASN A 11 8.02 13.21 -21.90
CA ASN A 11 8.74 12.84 -20.68
C ASN A 11 8.14 11.51 -20.16
N THR A 12 8.48 10.40 -20.82
CA THR A 12 8.35 9.07 -20.23
C THR A 12 9.37 8.97 -19.11
N ASN A 13 8.97 9.40 -17.92
CA ASN A 13 9.66 9.02 -16.70
C ASN A 13 9.49 7.51 -16.54
N ASP A 14 10.42 6.77 -17.16
CA ASP A 14 10.88 5.46 -16.71
C ASP A 14 11.38 5.63 -15.27
N ALA A 15 10.45 5.49 -14.34
CA ALA A 15 10.72 5.48 -12.92
C ALA A 15 10.53 4.06 -12.40
N GLY A 16 11.63 3.34 -12.23
CA GLY A 16 11.73 2.20 -11.33
C GLY A 16 11.90 0.88 -12.06
N GLY A 17 13.16 0.43 -12.12
CA GLY A 17 13.58 -0.74 -12.87
C GLY A 17 12.84 -2.02 -12.55
N SER A 18 12.79 -2.88 -13.56
CA SER A 18 12.47 -4.30 -13.49
C SER A 18 13.55 -5.10 -12.72
N GLY A 19 13.91 -4.63 -11.53
CA GLY A 19 14.49 -5.52 -10.52
C GLY A 19 13.37 -6.42 -10.04
N ASP A 20 13.58 -7.73 -10.07
CA ASP A 20 12.55 -8.71 -9.73
C ASP A 20 12.03 -8.43 -8.32
N LEU A 21 10.82 -7.86 -8.22
CA LEU A 21 10.22 -7.49 -6.93
C LEU A 21 10.10 -8.75 -6.06
N PRO A 22 10.10 -8.64 -4.73
CA PRO A 22 9.95 -9.81 -3.88
C PRO A 22 8.66 -10.57 -4.22
N PRO A 23 8.67 -11.91 -4.16
CA PRO A 23 7.46 -12.69 -4.30
C PRO A 23 6.49 -12.30 -3.17
N LEU A 24 5.20 -12.17 -3.46
CA LEU A 24 4.18 -11.84 -2.46
C LEU A 24 3.57 -13.14 -1.92
N THR A 25 4.28 -13.79 -1.00
CA THR A 25 3.84 -15.07 -0.39
C THR A 25 3.98 -15.03 1.12
N SER A 26 3.19 -15.85 1.82
CA SER A 26 3.32 -16.04 3.27
C SER A 26 4.70 -16.52 3.68
N GLU A 27 5.38 -17.30 2.84
CA GLU A 27 6.76 -17.73 3.06
C GLU A 27 7.74 -16.54 3.02
N SER A 28 7.59 -15.64 2.03
CA SER A 28 8.47 -14.48 1.88
C SER A 28 8.36 -13.50 3.05
N THR A 29 7.14 -13.28 3.57
CA THR A 29 6.90 -12.40 4.71
C THR A 29 7.35 -13.04 6.01
N ALA A 30 7.09 -14.34 6.21
CA ALA A 30 7.59 -15.09 7.35
C ALA A 30 9.12 -15.06 7.41
N LYS A 31 9.79 -15.22 6.26
CA LYS A 31 11.25 -15.14 6.17
C LYS A 31 11.77 -13.75 6.55
N LEU A 32 11.11 -12.68 6.11
CA LEU A 32 11.47 -11.32 6.49
C LEU A 32 11.31 -11.07 8.00
N ALA A 33 10.21 -11.54 8.59
CA ALA A 33 9.97 -11.45 10.03
C ALA A 33 11.00 -12.26 10.84
N GLN A 34 11.37 -13.45 10.34
CA GLN A 34 12.40 -14.28 10.96
C GLN A 34 13.76 -13.59 10.97
N LEU A 35 14.18 -13.00 9.85
CA LEU A 35 15.47 -12.30 9.75
C LEU A 35 15.59 -11.16 10.77
N MET A 36 14.52 -10.40 10.98
CA MET A 36 14.48 -9.36 12.02
C MET A 36 14.52 -9.97 13.41
N THR A 37 13.73 -11.02 13.65
CA THR A 37 13.63 -11.71 14.94
C THR A 37 14.97 -12.27 15.36
N ASP A 38 15.69 -12.98 14.49
CA ASP A 38 16.99 -13.59 14.80
C ASP A 38 18.01 -12.56 15.32
N VAL A 39 18.06 -11.39 14.67
CA VAL A 39 18.96 -10.30 15.05
C VAL A 39 18.54 -9.67 16.38
N ILE A 40 17.26 -9.33 16.52
CA ILE A 40 16.77 -8.55 17.66
C ILE A 40 16.59 -9.40 18.90
N GLN A 41 16.14 -10.65 18.79
CA GLN A 41 16.01 -11.58 19.91
C GLN A 41 17.38 -11.76 20.59
N THR A 42 18.40 -12.13 19.81
CA THR A 42 19.77 -12.32 20.30
C THR A 42 20.29 -11.06 21.01
N ALA A 43 19.99 -9.88 20.46
CA ALA A 43 20.40 -8.60 21.05
C ALA A 43 19.67 -8.30 22.37
N CYS A 44 18.36 -8.52 22.41
CA CYS A 44 17.52 -8.32 23.59
C CYS A 44 17.92 -9.22 24.75
N GLU A 45 18.13 -10.52 24.49
CA GLU A 45 18.52 -11.51 25.49
C GLU A 45 19.90 -11.17 26.09
N ARG A 46 20.88 -10.83 25.24
CA ARG A 46 22.22 -10.42 25.68
C ARG A 46 22.19 -9.12 26.50
N ALA A 47 21.42 -8.14 26.06
CA ALA A 47 21.28 -6.86 26.76
C ALA A 47 20.66 -7.05 28.14
N SER A 48 19.59 -7.85 28.23
CA SER A 48 18.94 -8.21 29.49
C SER A 48 19.91 -8.94 30.43
N ALA A 49 20.64 -9.95 29.93
CA ALA A 49 21.64 -10.68 30.72
C ALA A 49 22.80 -9.78 31.21
N SER A 50 23.07 -8.68 30.51
CA SER A 50 24.09 -7.68 30.88
C SER A 50 23.55 -6.59 31.83
N GLY A 51 22.27 -6.67 32.21
CA GLY A 51 21.62 -5.68 33.08
C GLY A 51 21.27 -4.36 32.40
N LEU A 52 21.27 -4.30 31.06
CA LEU A 52 20.82 -3.13 30.33
C LEU A 52 19.29 -3.00 30.42
N MET A 53 18.84 -1.78 30.71
CA MET A 53 17.43 -1.46 30.93
C MET A 53 16.86 -0.67 29.75
N PRO A 54 15.56 -0.83 29.44
CA PRO A 54 14.92 -0.01 28.42
C PRO A 54 14.88 1.46 28.84
N SER A 55 15.20 2.35 27.90
CA SER A 55 15.08 3.80 28.05
C SER A 55 13.62 4.25 28.19
N ASP A 56 13.41 5.46 28.71
CA ASP A 56 12.07 6.04 28.84
C ASP A 56 11.37 6.19 27.49
N GLU A 57 12.12 6.50 26.43
CA GLU A 57 11.64 6.57 25.05
C GLU A 57 11.15 5.19 24.57
N THR A 58 11.95 4.15 24.79
CA THR A 58 11.58 2.76 24.45
C THR A 58 10.32 2.32 25.20
N LYS A 59 10.20 2.66 26.49
CA LYS A 59 8.99 2.41 27.29
C LYS A 59 7.77 3.16 26.76
N LYS A 60 7.91 4.44 26.38
CA LYS A 60 6.82 5.22 25.75
C LYS A 60 6.33 4.54 24.46
N PHE A 61 7.23 4.03 23.62
CA PHE A 61 6.84 3.30 22.41
C PHE A 61 6.18 1.95 22.71
N LEU A 62 6.68 1.22 23.72
CA LEU A 62 6.07 -0.04 24.16
C LEU A 62 4.62 0.17 24.61
N LEU A 63 4.35 1.19 25.41
CA LEU A 63 3.00 1.48 25.93
C LEU A 63 1.97 1.83 24.86
N LYS A 64 2.39 2.16 23.63
CA LYS A 64 1.47 2.30 22.49
C LYS A 64 0.97 0.95 21.94
N ARG A 65 1.60 -0.17 22.34
CA ARG A 65 1.44 -1.49 21.73
C ARG A 65 0.93 -2.54 22.71
N VAL A 66 1.24 -2.37 23.99
CA VAL A 66 0.81 -3.29 25.05
C VAL A 66 -0.20 -2.62 25.96
N SER A 67 -1.16 -3.40 26.46
CA SER A 67 -2.08 -2.91 27.49
C SER A 67 -1.30 -2.62 28.80
N PRO A 68 -1.80 -1.73 29.67
CA PRO A 68 -1.16 -1.42 30.94
C PRO A 68 -0.88 -2.66 31.81
N ASN A 69 -1.80 -3.63 31.81
CA ASN A 69 -1.64 -4.88 32.56
C ASN A 69 -0.48 -5.76 32.03
N ASN A 70 -0.23 -5.71 30.72
CA ASN A 70 0.83 -6.49 30.10
C ASN A 70 2.19 -5.79 30.17
N ALA A 71 2.22 -4.48 30.40
CA ALA A 71 3.46 -3.68 30.46
C ALA A 71 4.42 -4.16 31.56
N LEU A 72 3.89 -4.72 32.66
CA LEU A 72 4.67 -5.30 33.76
C LEU A 72 5.57 -6.47 33.31
N ASN A 73 5.28 -7.10 32.17
CA ASN A 73 6.11 -8.18 31.64
C ASN A 73 7.34 -7.68 30.85
N PHE A 74 7.55 -6.36 30.78
CA PHE A 74 8.56 -5.71 29.95
C PHE A 74 9.47 -4.78 30.77
N ASP A 75 9.67 -5.10 32.04
CA ASP A 75 10.62 -4.37 32.90
C ASP A 75 12.08 -4.56 32.43
N SER A 76 12.37 -5.63 31.67
CA SER A 76 13.64 -5.89 31.00
C SER A 76 13.49 -5.92 29.47
N LEU A 77 14.62 -5.82 28.76
CA LEU A 77 14.65 -5.88 27.30
C LEU A 77 14.31 -7.27 26.72
N GLU A 78 14.32 -8.32 27.53
CA GLU A 78 14.26 -9.74 27.11
C GLU A 78 13.12 -10.05 26.13
N ARG A 79 11.95 -9.43 26.32
CA ARG A 79 10.73 -9.74 25.55
C ARG A 79 10.36 -8.70 24.50
N TYR A 80 11.15 -7.64 24.35
CA TYR A 80 10.82 -6.56 23.40
C TYR A 80 10.75 -7.04 21.94
N TRP A 81 11.54 -8.05 21.58
CA TRP A 81 11.49 -8.67 20.26
C TRP A 81 10.12 -9.28 19.92
N VAL A 82 9.36 -9.76 20.92
CA VAL A 82 8.02 -10.34 20.71
C VAL A 82 7.04 -9.27 20.22
N VAL A 83 7.10 -8.08 20.79
CA VAL A 83 6.24 -6.95 20.41
C VAL A 83 6.61 -6.45 19.00
N LEU A 84 7.90 -6.41 18.68
CA LEU A 84 8.38 -6.05 17.35
C LEU A 84 7.95 -7.10 16.30
N LEU A 85 8.01 -8.39 16.63
CA LEU A 85 7.54 -9.47 15.77
C LEU A 85 6.04 -9.41 15.50
N ASP A 86 5.23 -9.21 16.54
CA ASP A 86 3.78 -9.05 16.40
C ASP A 86 3.43 -7.86 15.49
N GLU A 87 4.02 -6.70 15.73
CA GLU A 87 3.75 -5.51 14.92
C GLU A 87 4.20 -5.67 13.46
N LEU A 88 5.39 -6.23 13.23
CA LEU A 88 5.88 -6.51 11.88
C LEU A 88 4.97 -7.51 11.16
N SER A 89 4.57 -8.60 11.83
CA SER A 89 3.64 -9.58 11.27
C SER A 89 2.32 -8.93 10.84
N GLN A 90 1.73 -8.08 11.68
CA GLN A 90 0.51 -7.36 11.33
C GLN A 90 0.67 -6.42 10.11
N ILE A 91 1.83 -5.78 9.96
CA ILE A 91 2.14 -4.96 8.77
C ILE A 91 2.22 -5.86 7.53
N LEU A 92 2.93 -6.98 7.61
CA LEU A 92 3.14 -7.90 6.51
C LEU A 92 1.84 -8.62 6.08
N ASP A 93 1.00 -8.99 7.03
CA ASP A 93 -0.32 -9.58 6.77
C ASP A 93 -1.23 -8.62 6.01
N ARG A 94 -1.20 -7.33 6.35
CA ARG A 94 -1.92 -6.29 5.58
C ARG A 94 -1.42 -6.20 4.15
N ILE A 95 -0.11 -6.24 3.94
CA ILE A 95 0.49 -6.22 2.59
C ILE A 95 0.09 -7.47 1.80
N LEU A 96 0.11 -8.65 2.41
CA LEU A 96 -0.34 -9.89 1.78
C LEU A 96 -1.83 -9.86 1.41
N ALA A 97 -2.66 -9.33 2.31
CA ALA A 97 -4.10 -9.23 2.12
C ALA A 97 -4.49 -8.18 1.05
N TYR A 98 -3.67 -7.15 0.86
CA TYR A 98 -3.95 -6.02 -0.03
C TYR A 98 -4.37 -6.42 -1.45
N GLN A 99 -3.70 -7.43 -2.04
CA GLN A 99 -4.00 -7.92 -3.39
C GLN A 99 -5.43 -8.48 -3.53
N TYR A 100 -6.06 -8.91 -2.43
CA TYR A 100 -7.39 -9.49 -2.44
C TYR A 100 -8.50 -8.44 -2.34
N VAL A 101 -8.17 -7.19 -2.01
CA VAL A 101 -9.15 -6.09 -1.92
C VAL A 101 -9.89 -5.91 -3.24
N VAL A 102 -9.25 -6.13 -4.38
CA VAL A 102 -9.92 -6.05 -5.69
C VAL A 102 -10.72 -7.32 -6.05
N LYS A 103 -10.39 -8.46 -5.43
CA LYS A 103 -10.98 -9.77 -5.77
C LYS A 103 -12.29 -10.05 -5.04
N TYR A 104 -12.56 -9.39 -3.92
CA TYR A 104 -13.82 -9.52 -3.18
C TYR A 104 -15.07 -9.28 -4.04
N ARG A 105 -14.97 -8.44 -5.09
CA ARG A 105 -16.05 -8.22 -6.05
C ARG A 105 -16.49 -9.53 -6.72
N LYS A 106 -15.57 -10.43 -7.04
CA LYS A 106 -15.88 -11.72 -7.68
C LYS A 106 -16.76 -12.61 -6.80
N ILE A 107 -16.62 -12.48 -5.48
CA ILE A 107 -17.44 -13.21 -4.50
C ILE A 107 -18.81 -12.53 -4.34
N LEU A 108 -18.84 -11.19 -4.37
CA LEU A 108 -20.04 -10.38 -4.16
C LEU A 108 -20.92 -10.21 -5.41
N ASN A 109 -20.43 -10.60 -6.60
CA ASN A 109 -21.18 -10.48 -7.87
C ASN A 109 -22.49 -11.28 -7.91
N SER A 110 -22.71 -12.20 -6.96
CA SER A 110 -23.99 -12.93 -6.80
C SER A 110 -25.03 -12.20 -5.93
N GLY A 111 -24.65 -11.07 -5.33
CA GLY A 111 -25.51 -10.29 -4.43
C GLY A 111 -26.31 -9.19 -5.13
N PRO A 112 -27.15 -8.44 -4.37
CA PRO A 112 -27.88 -7.28 -4.86
C PRO A 112 -26.97 -6.23 -5.50
N GLN A 113 -27.49 -5.46 -6.48
CA GLN A 113 -26.71 -4.45 -7.19
C GLN A 113 -26.13 -3.39 -6.25
N GLU A 114 -26.93 -2.98 -5.27
CA GLU A 114 -26.59 -2.01 -4.24
C GLU A 114 -25.40 -2.50 -3.40
N LEU A 115 -25.33 -3.80 -3.14
CA LEU A 115 -24.21 -4.42 -2.45
C LEU A 115 -22.93 -4.36 -3.30
N SER A 116 -23.04 -4.63 -4.61
CA SER A 116 -21.91 -4.48 -5.54
C SER A 116 -21.43 -3.03 -5.63
N MET A 117 -22.34 -2.05 -5.60
CA MET A 117 -21.99 -0.63 -5.64
C MET A 117 -21.31 -0.16 -4.33
N ALA A 118 -21.89 -0.53 -3.19
CA ALA A 118 -21.30 -0.27 -1.87
C ALA A 118 -19.90 -0.88 -1.78
N TRP A 119 -19.73 -2.10 -2.29
CA TRP A 119 -18.44 -2.76 -2.38
C TRP A 119 -17.43 -2.00 -3.25
N GLN A 120 -17.84 -1.51 -4.42
CA GLN A 120 -16.93 -0.80 -5.33
C GLN A 120 -16.39 0.50 -4.72
N ILE A 121 -17.24 1.24 -4.00
CA ILE A 121 -16.81 2.44 -3.25
C ILE A 121 -15.89 2.02 -2.09
N HIS A 122 -16.28 1.00 -1.33
CA HIS A 122 -15.54 0.55 -0.15
C HIS A 122 -14.15 0.01 -0.52
N SER A 123 -14.04 -0.81 -1.56
CA SER A 123 -12.77 -1.38 -2.02
C SER A 123 -11.75 -0.33 -2.46
N GLN A 124 -12.19 0.73 -3.15
CA GLN A 124 -11.31 1.84 -3.52
C GLN A 124 -10.83 2.62 -2.29
N SER A 125 -11.73 2.89 -1.35
CA SER A 125 -11.39 3.51 -0.07
C SER A 125 -10.42 2.64 0.72
N LEU A 126 -10.66 1.33 0.76
CA LEU A 126 -9.84 0.35 1.47
C LEU A 126 -8.44 0.27 0.87
N ARG A 127 -8.29 0.17 -0.46
CA ARG A 127 -6.98 0.21 -1.12
C ARG A 127 -6.18 1.45 -0.74
N SER A 128 -6.82 2.61 -0.77
CA SER A 128 -6.15 3.86 -0.45
C SER A 128 -5.84 3.98 1.05
N GLY A 129 -6.71 3.45 1.91
CA GLY A 129 -6.54 3.40 3.36
C GLY A 129 -5.41 2.47 3.79
N GLU A 130 -5.32 1.28 3.23
CA GLU A 130 -4.28 0.30 3.56
C GLU A 130 -2.87 0.84 3.25
N LEU A 131 -2.68 1.56 2.14
CA LEU A 131 -1.40 2.22 1.84
C LEU A 131 -0.97 3.18 2.95
N TYR A 132 -1.90 3.97 3.49
CA TYR A 132 -1.62 4.88 4.60
C TYR A 132 -1.33 4.13 5.90
N ILE A 133 -2.09 3.07 6.19
CA ILE A 133 -1.90 2.27 7.41
C ILE A 133 -0.52 1.60 7.38
N VAL A 134 -0.14 1.01 6.25
CA VAL A 134 1.19 0.40 6.06
C VAL A 134 2.28 1.47 6.23
N GLN A 135 2.14 2.63 5.58
CA GLN A 135 3.12 3.71 5.72
C GLN A 135 3.30 4.14 7.18
N ASP A 136 2.20 4.49 7.85
CA ASP A 136 2.23 5.05 9.21
C ASP A 136 2.73 4.03 10.23
N ARG A 137 2.21 2.79 10.17
CA ARG A 137 2.65 1.71 11.05
C ARG A 137 4.10 1.33 10.82
N THR A 138 4.57 1.25 9.57
CA THR A 138 5.99 0.99 9.31
C THR A 138 6.87 2.12 9.84
N CYS A 139 6.47 3.38 9.71
CA CYS A 139 7.23 4.49 10.30
C CYS A 139 7.32 4.39 11.84
N GLU A 140 6.21 4.12 12.54
CA GLU A 140 6.23 3.97 13.99
C GLU A 140 6.96 2.70 14.45
N PHE A 141 6.90 1.62 13.66
CA PHE A 141 7.65 0.39 13.89
C PHE A 141 9.17 0.63 13.75
N LEU A 142 9.63 1.28 12.68
CA LEU A 142 11.05 1.55 12.45
C LEU A 142 11.67 2.42 13.55
N LYS A 143 10.93 3.44 14.04
CA LYS A 143 11.34 4.22 15.21
C LYS A 143 11.48 3.33 16.44
N PHE A 144 10.47 2.52 16.73
CA PHE A 144 10.49 1.65 17.90
C PHE A 144 11.64 0.64 17.84
N LEU A 145 11.82 -0.01 16.69
CA LEU A 145 12.95 -0.91 16.41
C LEU A 145 14.30 -0.23 16.62
N SER A 146 14.45 1.02 16.16
CA SER A 146 15.67 1.80 16.35
C SER A 146 15.97 2.09 17.83
N HIS A 147 14.94 2.43 18.61
CA HIS A 147 15.09 2.64 20.04
C HIS A 147 15.46 1.34 20.78
N VAL A 148 14.78 0.23 20.48
CA VAL A 148 15.11 -1.09 21.05
C VAL A 148 16.53 -1.51 20.70
N GLY A 149 16.95 -1.35 19.44
CA GLY A 149 18.32 -1.69 19.02
C GLY A 149 19.39 -0.88 19.75
N ARG A 150 19.17 0.43 19.93
CA ARG A 150 20.09 1.29 20.71
C ARG A 150 20.19 0.84 22.16
N ASP A 151 19.07 0.55 22.81
CA ASP A 151 19.05 0.07 24.20
C ASP A 151 19.69 -1.32 24.32
N CYS A 152 19.64 -2.14 23.26
CA CYS A 152 20.37 -3.41 23.18
C CYS A 152 21.86 -3.26 22.84
N GLY A 153 22.36 -2.04 22.62
CA GLY A 153 23.76 -1.78 22.30
C GLY A 153 24.18 -2.21 20.88
N ILE A 154 23.24 -2.38 19.95
CA ILE A 154 23.54 -2.70 18.54
C ILE A 154 23.50 -1.45 17.66
N THR A 155 24.38 -1.40 16.67
CA THR A 155 24.41 -0.31 15.68
C THR A 155 23.20 -0.43 14.74
N ILE A 156 22.14 0.34 15.02
CA ILE A 156 20.96 0.45 14.16
C ILE A 156 20.84 1.86 13.55
N ALA A 157 20.46 1.90 12.27
CA ALA A 157 20.11 3.14 11.57
C ALA A 157 18.61 3.42 11.61
N ASP A 158 18.20 4.65 11.93
CA ASP A 158 16.80 5.07 11.81
C ASP A 158 16.45 5.34 10.33
N GLN A 159 15.76 4.41 9.68
CA GLN A 159 15.34 4.52 8.28
C GLN A 159 13.97 5.18 8.09
N THR A 160 13.35 5.72 9.14
CA THR A 160 11.97 6.24 9.09
C THR A 160 11.79 7.29 8.00
N LYS A 161 12.65 8.31 7.95
CA LYS A 161 12.53 9.41 6.98
C LYS A 161 12.81 8.94 5.54
N THR A 162 13.79 8.04 5.39
CA THR A 162 14.15 7.45 4.09
C THR A 162 12.98 6.65 3.53
N PHE A 163 12.41 5.77 4.37
CA PHE A 163 11.22 4.98 4.04
C PHE A 163 10.03 5.88 3.69
N GLU A 164 9.70 6.85 4.56
CA GLU A 164 8.55 7.73 4.35
C GLU A 164 8.64 8.48 3.01
N LYS A 165 9.82 9.02 2.68
CA LYS A 165 10.05 9.73 1.43
C LYS A 165 9.93 8.79 0.22
N ALA A 166 10.52 7.60 0.30
CA ALA A 166 10.44 6.60 -0.77
C ALA A 166 8.99 6.14 -0.98
N PHE A 167 8.27 5.83 0.09
CA PHE A 167 6.89 5.38 0.07
C PHE A 167 5.96 6.44 -0.54
N LYS A 168 6.05 7.69 -0.08
CA LYS A 168 5.27 8.80 -0.63
C LYS A 168 5.56 9.03 -2.11
N LYS A 169 6.82 8.91 -2.53
CA LYS A 169 7.20 9.04 -3.93
C LYS A 169 6.60 7.92 -4.79
N THR A 170 6.68 6.67 -4.33
CA THR A 170 6.17 5.50 -5.06
C THR A 170 4.64 5.52 -5.18
N PHE A 171 3.92 5.90 -4.12
CA PHE A 171 2.46 5.84 -4.08
C PHE A 171 1.77 7.21 -4.15
N GLU A 172 2.48 8.24 -4.61
CA GLU A 172 2.06 9.65 -4.58
C GLU A 172 0.65 9.87 -5.17
N ARG A 173 0.36 9.23 -6.31
CA ARG A 173 -0.94 9.29 -6.98
C ARG A 173 -2.07 8.76 -6.08
N ARG A 174 -1.90 7.59 -5.47
CA ARG A 174 -2.91 6.94 -4.61
C ARG A 174 -3.11 7.72 -3.30
N LEU A 175 -2.03 8.22 -2.72
CA LEU A 175 -2.09 9.00 -1.48
C LEU A 175 -2.84 10.32 -1.69
N ARG A 176 -2.58 11.01 -2.80
CA ARG A 176 -3.36 12.20 -3.20
C ARG A 176 -4.83 11.90 -3.47
N GLU A 177 -5.11 10.71 -4.00
CA GLU A 177 -6.48 10.31 -4.29
C GLU A 177 -7.29 10.11 -3.00
N ARG A 178 -6.70 9.49 -1.97
CA ARG A 178 -7.32 9.46 -0.63
C ARG A 178 -7.55 10.85 -0.06
N HIS A 179 -6.55 11.74 -0.16
CA HIS A 179 -6.67 13.12 0.31
C HIS A 179 -7.91 13.79 -0.29
N ARG A 180 -8.09 13.69 -1.61
CA ARG A 180 -9.26 14.23 -2.32
C ARG A 180 -10.58 13.60 -1.89
N VAL A 181 -10.59 12.29 -1.62
CA VAL A 181 -11.79 11.58 -1.16
C VAL A 181 -12.20 12.02 0.26
N VAL A 182 -11.23 12.28 1.13
CA VAL A 182 -11.48 12.73 2.52
C VAL A 182 -11.82 14.23 2.57
N HIS A 183 -11.27 15.02 1.66
CA HIS A 183 -11.56 16.45 1.56
C HIS A 183 -12.62 16.70 0.48
N ALA A 184 -13.89 16.59 0.87
CA ALA A 184 -15.06 16.72 -0.03
C ALA A 184 -15.16 18.04 -0.84
N HIS A 185 -14.33 19.04 -0.53
CA HIS A 185 -14.23 20.29 -1.28
C HIS A 185 -13.21 20.23 -2.44
N GLU A 186 -12.38 19.18 -2.50
CA GLU A 186 -11.43 18.98 -3.59
C GLU A 186 -12.10 18.28 -4.78
N ARG A 187 -11.71 18.68 -6.00
CA ARG A 187 -12.27 18.10 -7.21
C ARG A 187 -11.96 16.60 -7.29
N PRO A 188 -12.97 15.72 -7.43
CA PRO A 188 -12.75 14.28 -7.55
C PRO A 188 -11.86 13.94 -8.76
N SER A 189 -10.98 12.95 -8.60
CA SER A 189 -10.16 12.41 -9.70
C SER A 189 -11.04 11.83 -10.81
N ARG A 190 -10.45 11.53 -11.98
CA ARG A 190 -11.18 10.87 -13.06
C ARG A 190 -11.62 9.47 -12.63
N GLU A 191 -10.76 8.76 -11.90
CA GLU A 191 -10.99 7.44 -11.35
C GLU A 191 -12.12 7.45 -10.31
N SER A 192 -12.11 8.40 -9.37
CA SER A 192 -13.20 8.60 -8.40
C SER A 192 -14.53 8.94 -9.09
N ARG A 193 -14.51 9.75 -10.16
CA ARG A 193 -15.70 10.04 -10.96
C ARG A 193 -16.24 8.81 -11.70
N ILE A 194 -15.38 7.99 -12.29
CA ILE A 194 -15.77 6.74 -12.96
C ILE A 194 -16.39 5.76 -11.94
N ILE A 195 -15.79 5.62 -10.76
CA ILE A 195 -16.32 4.78 -9.69
C ILE A 195 -17.67 5.30 -9.17
N SER A 196 -17.81 6.63 -9.04
CA SER A 196 -19.07 7.26 -8.63
C SER A 196 -20.17 7.09 -9.68
N LEU A 197 -19.83 7.15 -10.97
CA LEU A 197 -20.76 6.91 -12.07
C LEU A 197 -21.29 5.46 -12.06
N SER A 198 -20.43 4.48 -11.79
CA SER A 198 -20.87 3.09 -11.59
C SER A 198 -21.66 2.85 -10.29
N GLY A 199 -21.67 3.83 -9.38
CA GLY A 199 -22.30 3.79 -8.07
C GLY A 199 -23.53 4.70 -7.91
N GLN A 200 -24.04 5.31 -8.99
CA GLN A 200 -25.29 6.07 -8.94
C GLN A 200 -26.50 5.12 -9.04
N THR A 201 -27.36 5.13 -8.03
CA THR A 201 -28.75 4.68 -8.16
C THR A 201 -29.47 5.71 -9.03
N SER A 202 -29.38 5.55 -10.34
CA SER A 202 -30.18 6.35 -11.25
C SER A 202 -31.66 5.98 -11.05
N PRO A 203 -32.59 6.97 -11.05
CA PRO A 203 -34.02 6.71 -10.98
C PRO A 203 -34.56 6.05 -12.27
N LEU A 204 -33.70 5.91 -13.29
CA LEU A 204 -34.05 5.26 -14.54
C LEU A 204 -34.02 3.74 -14.37
N PRO A 205 -34.94 3.02 -15.02
CA PRO A 205 -34.90 1.56 -15.10
C PRO A 205 -33.53 1.05 -15.58
N ARG A 206 -33.08 -0.08 -15.04
CA ARG A 206 -31.74 -0.64 -15.27
C ARG A 206 -31.46 -0.90 -16.76
N ASP A 207 -32.47 -1.34 -17.48
CA ASP A 207 -32.53 -1.51 -18.94
C ASP A 207 -32.36 -0.19 -19.72
N VAL A 208 -32.83 0.94 -19.18
CA VAL A 208 -32.62 2.27 -19.77
C VAL A 208 -31.20 2.76 -19.52
N ILE A 209 -30.63 2.49 -18.34
CA ILE A 209 -29.23 2.83 -18.03
C ILE A 209 -28.28 1.97 -18.86
N ASP A 210 -28.51 0.66 -18.91
CA ASP A 210 -27.74 -0.28 -19.72
C ASP A 210 -27.90 0.06 -21.20
N GLY A 211 -29.10 0.43 -21.67
CA GLY A 211 -29.35 0.94 -23.00
C GLY A 211 -28.62 2.25 -23.30
N ILE A 212 -28.59 3.23 -22.39
CA ILE A 212 -27.86 4.49 -22.56
C ILE A 212 -26.35 4.25 -22.53
N LEU A 213 -25.85 3.44 -21.60
CA LEU A 213 -24.44 3.10 -21.51
C LEU A 213 -24.01 2.32 -22.73
N GLN A 214 -24.77 1.32 -23.15
CA GLN A 214 -24.50 0.51 -24.32
C GLN A 214 -24.64 1.32 -25.61
N GLU A 215 -25.63 2.19 -25.76
CA GLU A 215 -25.75 3.11 -26.90
C GLU A 215 -24.61 4.16 -26.89
N THR A 216 -24.22 4.64 -25.71
CA THR A 216 -23.06 5.53 -25.56
C THR A 216 -21.79 4.78 -25.93
N PHE A 217 -21.56 3.56 -25.45
CA PHE A 217 -20.42 2.72 -25.79
C PHE A 217 -20.46 2.32 -27.27
N GLU A 218 -21.58 1.90 -27.84
CA GLU A 218 -21.72 1.55 -29.27
C GLU A 218 -21.56 2.76 -30.19
N LYS A 219 -21.89 3.98 -29.75
CA LYS A 219 -21.64 5.21 -30.52
C LYS A 219 -20.24 5.75 -30.33
N THR A 220 -19.68 5.67 -29.12
CA THR A 220 -18.36 6.23 -28.81
C THR A 220 -17.21 5.25 -28.98
N ILE A 221 -17.37 3.94 -28.80
CA ILE A 221 -16.31 2.94 -29.03
C ILE A 221 -15.88 2.91 -30.49
N PRO A 222 -16.76 2.88 -31.51
CA PRO A 222 -16.32 2.92 -32.90
C PRO A 222 -15.65 4.24 -33.26
N VAL A 223 -16.11 5.37 -32.69
CA VAL A 223 -15.48 6.68 -32.87
C VAL A 223 -14.13 6.74 -32.17
N LEU A 224 -14.02 6.23 -30.94
CA LEU A 224 -12.79 6.13 -30.17
C LEU A 224 -11.82 5.14 -30.81
N GLN A 225 -12.28 4.00 -31.33
CA GLN A 225 -11.50 3.04 -32.11
C GLN A 225 -10.98 3.69 -33.39
N ARG A 226 -11.84 4.40 -34.13
CA ARG A 226 -11.46 5.07 -35.38
C ARG A 226 -10.47 6.22 -35.12
N VAL A 227 -10.69 7.03 -34.08
CA VAL A 227 -9.78 8.10 -33.62
C VAL A 227 -8.47 7.51 -33.07
N SER A 228 -8.54 6.40 -32.35
CA SER A 228 -7.38 5.70 -31.80
C SER A 228 -6.53 5.09 -32.91
N SER A 229 -7.13 4.41 -33.89
CA SER A 229 -6.45 3.91 -35.09
C SER A 229 -5.86 5.03 -35.95
N GLN A 230 -6.54 6.17 -36.06
CA GLN A 230 -6.03 7.37 -36.75
C GLN A 230 -4.87 8.06 -36.01
N LEU A 231 -4.81 7.92 -34.68
CA LEU A 231 -3.74 8.46 -33.83
C LEU A 231 -2.67 7.43 -33.48
N GLY A 232 -2.73 6.21 -34.03
CA GLY A 232 -1.80 5.11 -33.71
C GLY A 232 -1.88 4.59 -32.26
N LYS A 233 -3.03 4.74 -31.60
CA LYS A 233 -3.27 4.34 -30.20
C LYS A 233 -4.10 3.05 -30.12
N GLU A 234 -3.92 2.28 -29.05
CA GLU A 234 -4.61 1.00 -28.84
C GLU A 234 -6.14 1.14 -28.66
N PRO A 235 -6.94 0.18 -29.16
CA PRO A 235 -8.39 0.19 -29.03
C PRO A 235 -8.86 0.15 -27.56
N PRO A 236 -10.12 0.57 -27.27
CA PRO A 236 -10.68 0.51 -25.93
C PRO A 236 -10.72 -0.93 -25.42
N MET A 237 -10.24 -1.11 -24.20
CA MET A 237 -10.10 -2.41 -23.53
C MET A 237 -11.47 -2.98 -23.11
N SER A 238 -11.61 -4.31 -23.12
CA SER A 238 -12.80 -4.98 -22.56
C SER A 238 -12.88 -4.79 -21.04
N VAL A 239 -14.06 -5.02 -20.45
CA VAL A 239 -14.24 -4.94 -19.00
C VAL A 239 -13.32 -5.92 -18.29
N GLU A 240 -13.19 -7.14 -18.80
CA GLU A 240 -12.30 -8.18 -18.26
C GLU A 240 -10.83 -7.76 -18.33
N ALA A 241 -10.42 -7.10 -19.42
CA ALA A 241 -9.06 -6.57 -19.57
C ALA A 241 -8.78 -5.45 -18.56
N VAL A 242 -9.74 -4.56 -18.32
CA VAL A 242 -9.64 -3.52 -17.29
C VAL A 242 -9.57 -4.13 -15.88
N GLU A 243 -10.38 -5.14 -15.58
CA GLU A 243 -10.36 -5.83 -14.29
C GLU A 243 -9.02 -6.53 -14.04
N LYS A 244 -8.47 -7.20 -15.06
CA LYS A 244 -7.15 -7.82 -15.00
C LYS A 244 -6.06 -6.80 -14.67
N ILE A 245 -6.08 -5.62 -15.29
CA ILE A 245 -5.13 -4.52 -14.99
C ILE A 245 -5.27 -4.07 -13.53
N HIS A 246 -6.49 -3.98 -13.00
CA HIS A 246 -6.70 -3.59 -11.60
C HIS A 246 -6.19 -4.65 -10.61
N GLU A 247 -6.31 -5.93 -10.95
CA GLU A 247 -5.78 -7.06 -10.19
C GLU A 247 -4.26 -7.10 -10.20
N GLU A 248 -3.66 -7.06 -11.39
CA GLU A 248 -2.21 -7.00 -11.55
C GLU A 248 -1.62 -5.76 -10.89
N GLY A 249 -2.29 -4.62 -11.02
CA GLY A 249 -1.91 -3.38 -10.33
C GLY A 249 -1.96 -3.51 -8.81
N ALA A 250 -2.94 -4.23 -8.24
CA ALA A 250 -3.01 -4.46 -6.79
C ALA A 250 -1.87 -5.38 -6.30
N VAL A 251 -1.55 -6.43 -7.06
CA VAL A 251 -0.42 -7.32 -6.77
C VAL A 251 0.90 -6.54 -6.84
N ASN A 252 1.09 -5.72 -7.88
CA ASN A 252 2.30 -4.94 -8.05
C ASN A 252 2.46 -3.89 -6.93
N GLU A 253 1.40 -3.17 -6.57
CA GLU A 253 1.40 -2.24 -5.44
C GLU A 253 1.78 -2.96 -4.13
N ALA A 254 1.25 -4.16 -3.88
CA ALA A 254 1.62 -4.95 -2.70
C ALA A 254 3.08 -5.42 -2.71
N ARG A 255 3.60 -5.86 -3.86
CA ARG A 255 5.02 -6.22 -4.01
C ARG A 255 5.94 -5.01 -3.78
N LEU A 256 5.56 -3.83 -4.27
CA LEU A 256 6.27 -2.58 -4.02
C LEU A 256 6.24 -2.17 -2.54
N MET A 257 5.10 -2.34 -1.85
CA MET A 257 5.03 -2.12 -0.40
C MET A 257 5.99 -3.06 0.34
N LEU A 258 5.95 -4.35 0.01
CA LEU A 258 6.82 -5.36 0.62
C LEU A 258 8.30 -5.01 0.39
N ASP A 259 8.68 -4.64 -0.84
CA ASP A 259 10.04 -4.24 -1.17
C ASP A 259 10.51 -3.04 -0.33
N LEU A 260 9.69 -1.98 -0.23
CA LEU A 260 10.02 -0.79 0.55
C LEU A 260 10.15 -1.09 2.05
N VAL A 261 9.24 -1.89 2.61
CA VAL A 261 9.29 -2.32 4.02
C VAL A 261 10.51 -3.20 4.26
N ALA A 262 10.77 -4.18 3.40
CA ALA A 262 11.91 -5.07 3.50
C ALA A 262 13.23 -4.30 3.45
N LYS A 263 13.38 -3.39 2.48
CA LYS A 263 14.57 -2.55 2.35
C LYS A 263 14.79 -1.70 3.60
N ALA A 264 13.78 -0.98 4.06
CA ALA A 264 13.90 -0.15 5.25
C ALA A 264 14.23 -0.97 6.50
N LEU A 265 13.58 -2.11 6.69
CA LEU A 265 13.82 -3.02 7.81
C LEU A 265 15.25 -3.60 7.78
N LEU A 266 15.65 -4.20 6.66
CA LEU A 266 16.96 -4.85 6.51
C LEU A 266 18.11 -3.85 6.66
N THR A 267 17.95 -2.62 6.16
CA THR A 267 18.94 -1.55 6.40
C THR A 267 18.95 -1.11 7.88
N THR A 268 17.78 -1.04 8.53
CA THR A 268 17.69 -0.69 9.96
C THR A 268 18.47 -1.67 10.82
N ILE A 269 18.32 -2.98 10.58
CA ILE A 269 19.01 -4.04 11.34
C ILE A 269 20.41 -4.40 10.79
N GLY A 270 20.92 -3.65 9.82
CA GLY A 270 22.30 -3.80 9.30
C GLY A 270 22.53 -5.00 8.37
N LEU A 271 21.48 -5.65 7.87
CA LEU A 271 21.57 -6.75 6.90
C LEU A 271 21.60 -6.26 5.44
N MET A 272 21.41 -4.97 5.19
CA MET A 272 21.48 -4.35 3.87
C MET A 272 22.10 -2.95 3.97
N LYS A 273 22.88 -2.55 2.95
CA LYS A 273 23.52 -1.22 2.87
C LYS A 273 22.76 -0.28 1.95
#